data_AF-C5M202-F1
#
_entry.id   AF-C5M202-F1
#
_cell.length_a   1.000
_cell.length_b   1.000
_cell.length_c   1.000
_cell.angle_alpha   90.00
_cell.angle_beta   90.00
_cell.angle_gamma   90.00
#
_symmetry.space_group_name_H-M   'P 1'
#
loop_
_entity.id
_entity.type
_entity.pdbx_description
1 polymer ?
#
loop_
_entity_poly.entity_id
_entity_poly.type
_entity_poly.pdbx_seq_one_letter_code
_entity_poly.pdbx_strand_id
1 'polypeptide(L)'
;MSNRHYYQHHHKVSSPSHFINVNFKFIVDQIRQEDPNIPIDTEDIIRVIGRGSCPICLTDEPIAPRMIASCGHIVCLKCILALLESAAESSATAYCPICLSVIPKHKHNFIPVLINYMDENVKIGDDVTLQLMCRRSDQMFALPYDIAKQNHAKFPGMDIFPYSRVYKGDLKYALDLYESEKAQILQQYDEEKLIYGDDYKLVAEALCYIDKEMDKWKQKFSVEPSNHNVPSMSQHQQNSHDFYFFQTAFNNNTTIYTLNTFDMKVLKSNYHSYSNLPTTVTAKIESIRYDELTPETVRGKFKYLGHLPVGTQVAFLEIKWNNSQFINHETWEMFKEDLIKRSKKTKKRFNKEERDRKRAMDEEERRNRDFFKRENSNGGDEDDEDGGSNFGMGSLRIVDLRELPALSEQPSIADTEGEFQTTIWGTRIPKTQNDPVANADNEYDLETAEMIRKAKEEMAKQEQGGNKKKKKKKLVLLSS
;
A
#
# COMPACT_ATOMS: atom_id res chain seq x y z
N MET A 1 18.12 30.33 1.82
CA MET A 1 18.59 28.98 1.43
C MET A 1 17.99 27.97 2.39
N SER A 2 16.81 27.45 2.08
CA SER A 2 16.02 26.59 2.98
C SER A 2 16.05 25.15 2.46
N ASN A 3 16.89 24.32 3.08
CA ASN A 3 16.92 22.88 2.82
C ASN A 3 15.75 22.21 3.56
N ARG A 4 14.58 22.19 2.93
CA ARG A 4 13.56 21.16 3.17
C ARG A 4 14.08 19.86 2.55
N HIS A 5 14.74 19.03 3.34
CA HIS A 5 14.96 17.62 3.01
C HIS A 5 14.29 16.78 4.09
N TYR A 6 12.97 16.75 4.02
CA TYR A 6 12.14 15.78 4.73
C TYR A 6 11.42 14.99 3.64
N TYR A 7 11.72 13.70 3.54
CA TYR A 7 11.09 12.66 2.72
C TYR A 7 10.02 13.14 1.72
N GLN A 8 10.48 13.84 0.69
CA GLN A 8 9.76 13.95 -0.56
C GLN A 8 10.63 13.15 -1.53
N HIS A 9 10.40 11.83 -1.58
CA HIS A 9 10.65 11.13 -2.82
C HIS A 9 9.84 11.89 -3.86
N HIS A 10 10.52 12.78 -4.60
CA HIS A 10 10.04 13.25 -5.88
C HIS A 10 9.92 12.00 -6.75
N HIS A 11 8.79 11.29 -6.62
CA HIS A 11 8.29 10.48 -7.70
C HIS A 11 8.27 11.43 -8.88
N LYS A 12 9.24 11.29 -9.80
CA LYS A 12 9.01 11.68 -11.19
C LYS A 12 7.63 11.13 -11.49
N VAL A 13 6.64 11.99 -11.74
CA VAL A 13 5.26 11.56 -11.97
C VAL A 13 5.32 10.62 -13.16
N SER A 14 5.36 9.32 -12.86
CA SER A 14 5.45 8.31 -13.87
C SER A 14 4.13 8.37 -14.62
N SER A 15 4.15 8.21 -15.94
CA SER A 15 2.89 8.13 -16.68
C SER A 15 1.99 7.05 -16.05
N PRO A 16 0.65 7.23 -16.06
CA PRO A 16 -0.24 6.23 -15.47
C PRO A 16 0.01 4.81 -16.00
N SER A 17 0.37 4.68 -17.28
CA SER A 17 0.76 3.42 -17.90
C SER A 17 2.02 2.81 -17.28
N HIS A 18 3.03 3.62 -16.94
CA HIS A 18 4.23 3.14 -16.23
C HIS A 18 3.88 2.68 -14.81
N PHE A 19 3.05 3.45 -14.10
CA PHE A 19 2.58 3.07 -12.77
C PHE A 19 1.86 1.71 -12.79
N ILE A 20 0.94 1.51 -13.74
CA ILE A 20 0.23 0.24 -13.93
C ILE A 20 1.24 -0.87 -14.22
N ASN A 21 2.19 -0.63 -15.13
CA ASN A 21 3.20 -1.61 -15.53
C ASN A 21 4.03 -2.10 -14.32
N VAL A 22 4.41 -1.20 -13.41
CA VAL A 22 5.26 -1.54 -12.25
C VAL A 22 4.48 -2.19 -11.11
N ASN A 23 3.27 -1.74 -10.81
CA ASN A 23 2.59 -2.07 -9.55
C ASN A 23 1.56 -3.20 -9.65
N PHE A 24 1.26 -3.68 -10.85
CA PHE A 24 0.32 -4.78 -11.08
C PHE A 24 1.02 -6.02 -11.63
N LYS A 25 0.46 -7.18 -11.31
CA LYS A 25 0.75 -8.44 -12.02
C LYS A 25 -0.35 -8.68 -13.04
N PHE A 26 -0.03 -9.38 -14.12
CA PHE A 26 -0.92 -9.49 -15.28
C PHE A 26 -1.19 -10.95 -15.60
N ILE A 27 -2.45 -11.28 -15.85
CA ILE A 27 -2.87 -12.54 -16.44
C ILE A 27 -3.32 -12.21 -17.84
N VAL A 28 -2.62 -12.78 -18.83
CA VAL A 28 -2.74 -12.40 -20.23
C VAL A 28 -2.88 -13.65 -21.09
N ASP A 29 -3.53 -13.49 -22.23
CA ASP A 29 -3.62 -14.55 -23.26
C ASP A 29 -2.24 -14.80 -23.89
N GLN A 30 -1.61 -13.72 -24.35
CA GLN A 30 -0.32 -13.73 -25.04
C GLN A 30 0.55 -12.56 -24.61
N ILE A 31 1.87 -12.70 -24.78
CA ILE A 31 2.83 -11.62 -24.58
C ILE A 31 3.51 -11.34 -25.91
N ARG A 32 3.46 -10.08 -26.34
CA ARG A 32 4.09 -9.60 -27.57
C ARG A 32 5.33 -8.75 -27.30
N GLN A 33 5.51 -8.31 -26.05
CA GLN A 33 6.56 -7.40 -25.63
C GLN A 33 7.85 -8.15 -25.28
N GLU A 34 8.98 -7.71 -25.84
CA GLU A 34 10.31 -8.22 -25.53
C GLU A 34 11.05 -7.40 -24.45
N ASP A 35 10.49 -6.26 -24.02
CA ASP A 35 11.06 -5.39 -22.99
C ASP A 35 10.06 -5.23 -21.83
N PRO A 36 10.46 -5.51 -20.57
CA PRO A 36 9.55 -5.41 -19.43
C PRO A 36 9.09 -3.97 -19.13
N ASN A 37 9.80 -2.96 -19.65
CA ASN A 37 9.47 -1.55 -19.46
C ASN A 37 8.31 -1.07 -20.34
N ILE A 38 7.97 -1.83 -21.39
CA ILE A 38 6.85 -1.53 -22.27
C ILE A 38 5.57 -2.05 -21.63
N PRO A 39 4.56 -1.20 -21.39
CA PRO A 39 3.26 -1.65 -20.87
C PRO A 39 2.61 -2.70 -21.78
N ILE A 40 1.94 -3.67 -21.14
CA ILE A 40 1.17 -4.68 -21.86
C ILE A 40 -0.09 -4.03 -22.45
N ASP A 41 -0.47 -4.45 -23.65
CA ASP A 41 -1.69 -3.97 -24.29
C ASP A 41 -2.93 -4.44 -23.51
N THR A 42 -3.84 -3.52 -23.28
CA THR A 42 -5.08 -3.74 -22.53
C THR A 42 -5.97 -4.82 -23.16
N GLU A 43 -5.87 -5.05 -24.46
CA GLU A 43 -6.64 -6.08 -25.18
C GLU A 43 -6.12 -7.51 -24.93
N ASP A 44 -4.86 -7.65 -24.51
CA ASP A 44 -4.25 -8.94 -24.19
C ASP A 44 -4.39 -9.30 -22.70
N ILE A 45 -4.80 -8.35 -21.85
CA ILE A 45 -4.97 -8.55 -20.41
C ILE A 45 -6.35 -9.12 -20.10
N ILE A 46 -6.39 -10.36 -19.61
CA ILE A 46 -7.60 -11.02 -19.12
C ILE A 46 -7.95 -10.47 -17.72
N ARG A 47 -6.94 -10.37 -16.84
CA ARG A 47 -7.11 -9.92 -15.46
C ARG A 47 -5.82 -9.31 -14.93
N VAL A 48 -5.91 -8.33 -14.03
CA VAL A 48 -4.76 -7.84 -13.26
C VAL A 48 -4.85 -8.30 -11.80
N ILE A 49 -3.71 -8.55 -11.17
CA ILE A 49 -3.62 -8.78 -9.73
C ILE A 49 -3.04 -7.52 -9.12
N GLY A 50 -3.76 -6.96 -8.16
CA GLY A 50 -3.42 -5.69 -7.54
C GLY A 50 -4.01 -5.55 -6.15
N ARG A 51 -3.92 -4.34 -5.61
CA ARG A 51 -4.49 -3.97 -4.31
C ARG A 51 -5.34 -2.73 -4.45
N GLY A 52 -6.43 -2.66 -3.69
CA GLY A 52 -7.27 -1.49 -3.62
C GLY A 52 -8.68 -1.85 -3.15
N SER A 53 -9.34 -0.87 -2.56
CA SER A 53 -10.78 -0.90 -2.32
C SER A 53 -11.48 0.03 -3.31
N CYS A 54 -12.80 -0.09 -3.43
CA CYS A 54 -13.54 0.80 -4.30
C CYS A 54 -13.79 2.16 -3.58
N PRO A 55 -13.34 3.29 -4.14
CA PRO A 55 -13.55 4.61 -3.54
C PRO A 55 -15.00 5.10 -3.62
N ILE A 56 -15.87 4.40 -4.38
CA ILE A 56 -17.27 4.81 -4.59
C ILE A 56 -18.17 4.17 -3.54
N CYS A 57 -18.14 2.84 -3.41
CA CYS A 57 -18.95 2.14 -2.40
C CYS A 57 -18.25 2.00 -1.04
N LEU A 58 -16.95 2.32 -0.97
CA LEU A 58 -16.13 2.25 0.25
C LEU A 58 -16.06 0.88 0.92
N THR A 59 -16.46 -0.17 0.19
CA THR A 59 -16.37 -1.56 0.66
C THR A 59 -14.93 -2.03 0.58
N ASP A 60 -14.46 -2.67 1.66
CA ASP A 60 -13.14 -3.28 1.72
C ASP A 60 -13.01 -4.46 0.75
N GLU A 61 -14.11 -5.17 0.49
CA GLU A 61 -14.22 -6.27 -0.47
C GLU A 61 -15.05 -5.86 -1.70
N PRO A 62 -14.44 -5.21 -2.72
CA PRO A 62 -15.18 -4.80 -3.90
C PRO A 62 -15.62 -6.00 -4.74
N ILE A 63 -16.90 -6.03 -5.14
CA ILE A 63 -17.49 -7.06 -6.01
C ILE A 63 -17.24 -6.73 -7.48
N ALA A 64 -16.79 -7.72 -8.24
CA ALA A 64 -16.37 -7.60 -9.64
C ALA A 64 -15.51 -6.34 -9.89
N PRO A 65 -14.36 -6.19 -9.21
CA PRO A 65 -13.55 -4.99 -9.29
C PRO A 65 -12.95 -4.83 -10.70
N ARG A 66 -12.86 -3.59 -11.12
CA ARG A 66 -12.38 -3.14 -12.43
C ARG A 66 -11.32 -2.07 -12.26
N MET A 67 -10.19 -2.26 -12.91
CA MET A 67 -9.16 -1.23 -13.05
C MET A 67 -9.48 -0.36 -14.27
N ILE A 68 -9.55 0.95 -14.07
CA ILE A 68 -9.67 1.93 -15.15
C ILE A 68 -8.34 1.99 -15.90
N ALA A 69 -8.28 1.50 -17.14
CA ALA A 69 -7.02 1.35 -17.86
C ALA A 69 -6.26 2.67 -18.11
N SER A 70 -6.95 3.82 -18.09
CA SER A 70 -6.31 5.14 -18.30
C SER A 70 -5.53 5.64 -17.09
N CYS A 71 -5.85 5.17 -15.87
CA CYS A 71 -5.22 5.69 -14.64
C CYS A 71 -4.80 4.63 -13.61
N GLY A 72 -5.27 3.39 -13.71
CA GLY A 72 -4.93 2.30 -12.80
C GLY A 72 -5.76 2.25 -11.51
N HIS A 73 -6.73 3.15 -11.33
CA HIS A 73 -7.62 3.13 -10.17
C HIS A 73 -8.64 2.01 -10.26
N ILE A 74 -8.94 1.38 -9.12
CA ILE A 74 -9.83 0.23 -9.01
C ILE A 74 -11.19 0.66 -8.47
N VAL A 75 -12.27 0.23 -9.12
CA VAL A 75 -13.67 0.50 -8.75
C VAL A 75 -14.52 -0.75 -9.04
N CYS A 76 -15.62 -0.96 -8.33
CA CYS A 76 -16.55 -2.06 -8.65
C CYS A 76 -17.18 -1.86 -10.03
N LEU A 77 -17.54 -2.95 -10.71
CA LEU A 77 -18.24 -2.89 -11.99
C LEU A 77 -19.57 -2.10 -11.88
N LYS A 78 -20.41 -2.39 -10.88
CA LYS A 78 -21.66 -1.66 -10.65
C LYS A 78 -21.41 -0.15 -10.44
N CYS A 79 -20.38 0.19 -9.68
CA CYS A 79 -20.04 1.58 -9.38
C CYS A 79 -19.55 2.36 -10.60
N ILE A 80 -18.75 1.74 -11.49
CA ILE A 80 -18.30 2.44 -12.70
C ILE A 80 -19.44 2.60 -13.71
N LEU A 81 -20.34 1.63 -13.82
CA LEU A 81 -21.53 1.75 -14.68
C LEU A 81 -22.43 2.88 -14.19
N ALA A 82 -22.72 2.94 -12.89
CA ALA A 82 -23.47 4.05 -12.28
C ALA A 82 -22.79 5.41 -12.51
N LEU A 83 -21.46 5.47 -12.41
CA LEU A 83 -20.70 6.69 -12.70
C LEU A 83 -20.87 7.12 -14.17
N LEU A 84 -20.82 6.18 -15.12
CA LEU A 84 -21.02 6.48 -16.54
C LEU A 84 -22.45 6.93 -16.84
N GLU A 85 -23.44 6.36 -16.16
CA GLU A 85 -24.85 6.76 -16.29
C GLU A 85 -25.09 8.17 -15.72
N SER A 86 -24.50 8.49 -14.57
CA SER A 86 -24.64 9.81 -13.92
C SER A 86 -23.99 10.96 -14.70
N ALA A 87 -22.99 10.67 -15.55
CA ALA A 87 -22.35 11.68 -16.37
C ALA A 87 -23.35 12.19 -17.40
N ALA A 88 -23.48 13.51 -17.55
CA ALA A 88 -24.45 14.15 -18.43
C ALA A 88 -24.56 13.44 -19.79
N GLU A 89 -25.79 13.26 -20.27
CA GLU A 89 -26.08 12.55 -21.53
C GLU A 89 -25.35 13.16 -22.73
N SER A 90 -25.13 14.49 -22.72
CA SER A 90 -24.38 15.23 -23.73
C SER A 90 -22.86 15.07 -23.63
N SER A 91 -22.35 14.54 -22.51
CA SER A 91 -20.93 14.28 -22.30
C SER A 91 -20.57 12.86 -22.71
N ALA A 92 -19.76 12.73 -23.77
CA ALA A 92 -19.18 11.46 -24.21
C ALA A 92 -18.12 10.89 -23.23
N THR A 93 -17.79 11.63 -22.17
CA THR A 93 -16.76 11.30 -21.19
C THR A 93 -17.28 11.37 -19.77
N ALA A 94 -16.75 10.49 -18.93
CA ALA A 94 -16.80 10.58 -17.47
C ALA A 94 -15.37 10.80 -16.93
N TYR A 95 -15.24 11.01 -15.62
CA TYR A 95 -13.97 11.28 -14.97
C TYR A 95 -13.75 10.34 -13.79
N CYS A 96 -12.51 9.87 -13.63
CA CYS A 96 -12.13 9.08 -12.47
C CYS A 96 -12.31 9.89 -11.18
N PRO A 97 -12.98 9.37 -10.13
CA PRO A 97 -13.23 10.11 -8.90
C PRO A 97 -11.95 10.37 -8.07
N ILE A 98 -10.86 9.63 -8.34
CA ILE A 98 -9.60 9.79 -7.60
C ILE A 98 -8.67 10.81 -8.26
N CYS A 99 -8.46 10.69 -9.57
CA CYS A 99 -7.44 11.46 -10.28
C CYS A 99 -7.98 12.32 -11.44
N LEU A 100 -9.29 12.33 -11.65
CA LEU A 100 -9.96 13.09 -12.71
C LEU A 100 -9.48 12.76 -14.13
N SER A 101 -8.84 11.60 -14.32
CA SER A 101 -8.50 11.12 -15.66
C SER A 101 -9.76 10.80 -16.46
N VAL A 102 -9.71 11.08 -17.76
CA VAL A 102 -10.84 10.90 -18.67
C VAL A 102 -11.15 9.40 -18.84
N ILE A 103 -12.44 9.09 -18.78
CA ILE A 103 -13.01 7.76 -19.04
C ILE A 103 -13.98 7.90 -20.22
N PRO A 104 -13.60 7.45 -21.43
CA PRO A 104 -14.49 7.49 -22.58
C PRO A 104 -15.64 6.49 -22.41
N LYS A 105 -16.90 6.95 -22.51
CA LYS A 105 -18.08 6.09 -22.30
C LYS A 105 -18.11 4.89 -23.25
N HIS A 106 -17.73 5.08 -24.51
CA HIS A 106 -17.83 4.04 -25.55
C HIS A 106 -16.67 3.05 -25.60
N LYS A 107 -15.55 3.33 -24.93
CA LYS A 107 -14.35 2.49 -25.03
C LYS A 107 -14.37 1.31 -24.06
N HIS A 108 -15.06 1.45 -22.92
CA HIS A 108 -15.24 0.38 -21.93
C HIS A 108 -13.94 -0.36 -21.53
N ASN A 109 -12.80 0.33 -21.47
CA ASN A 109 -11.50 -0.26 -21.12
C ASN A 109 -11.35 -0.47 -19.60
N PHE A 110 -12.11 -1.43 -19.08
CA PHE A 110 -12.17 -1.77 -17.66
C PHE A 110 -11.66 -3.19 -17.46
N ILE A 111 -10.50 -3.32 -16.83
CA ILE A 111 -9.83 -4.62 -16.73
C ILE A 111 -10.22 -5.29 -15.41
N PRO A 112 -10.71 -6.55 -15.41
CA PRO A 112 -11.00 -7.28 -14.19
C PRO A 112 -9.81 -7.35 -13.24
N VAL A 113 -10.06 -7.24 -11.94
CA VAL A 113 -9.01 -7.24 -10.92
C VAL A 113 -9.17 -8.45 -9.99
N LEU A 114 -8.06 -9.10 -9.65
CA LEU A 114 -7.95 -9.97 -8.51
C LEU A 114 -7.35 -9.15 -7.37
N ILE A 115 -8.16 -8.82 -6.37
CA ILE A 115 -7.66 -8.12 -5.19
C ILE A 115 -6.88 -9.10 -4.34
N ASN A 116 -5.61 -8.77 -4.11
CA ASN A 116 -4.80 -9.46 -3.14
C ASN A 116 -4.83 -8.67 -1.83
N TYR A 117 -5.52 -9.22 -0.82
CA TYR A 117 -5.67 -8.59 0.49
C TYR A 117 -4.46 -8.80 1.42
N MET A 118 -3.56 -9.73 1.06
CA MET A 118 -2.40 -10.09 1.86
C MET A 118 -1.12 -9.67 1.15
N ASP A 119 -0.55 -8.53 1.55
CA ASP A 119 0.85 -8.22 1.26
C ASP A 119 1.68 -8.75 2.45
N GLU A 120 2.28 -9.91 2.25
CA GLU A 120 3.22 -10.45 3.23
C GLU A 120 4.47 -9.55 3.23
N ASN A 121 4.82 -9.04 4.40
CA ASN A 121 5.97 -8.18 4.61
C ASN A 121 6.93 -8.86 5.57
N VAL A 122 8.21 -8.82 5.24
CA VAL A 122 9.28 -9.39 6.08
C VAL A 122 9.75 -8.37 7.08
N LYS A 123 9.89 -8.79 8.34
CA LYS A 123 10.49 -8.00 9.41
C LYS A 123 11.89 -8.50 9.74
N ILE A 124 12.68 -7.62 10.33
CA ILE A 124 14.00 -7.99 10.84
C ILE A 124 13.82 -9.00 11.98
N GLY A 125 14.52 -10.13 11.88
CA GLY A 125 14.43 -11.22 12.83
C GLY A 125 13.44 -12.32 12.45
N ASP A 126 12.68 -12.19 11.36
CA ASP A 126 11.82 -13.28 10.87
C ASP A 126 12.65 -14.39 10.23
N ASP A 127 12.16 -15.62 10.31
CA ASP A 127 12.68 -16.75 9.54
C ASP A 127 11.92 -16.83 8.22
N VAL A 128 12.64 -16.59 7.10
CA VAL A 128 12.03 -16.46 5.78
C VAL A 128 12.52 -17.56 4.87
N THR A 129 11.59 -18.14 4.12
CA THR A 129 11.87 -19.14 3.08
C THR A 129 12.06 -18.46 1.73
N LEU A 130 13.22 -18.72 1.13
CA LEU A 130 13.64 -18.18 -0.16
C LEU A 130 13.71 -19.29 -1.19
N GLN A 131 13.11 -19.06 -2.35
CA GLN A 131 13.15 -19.93 -3.51
C GLN A 131 14.29 -19.52 -4.45
N LEU A 132 15.05 -20.50 -4.93
CA LEU A 132 16.03 -20.31 -5.99
C LEU A 132 15.31 -20.08 -7.32
N MET A 133 15.57 -18.94 -7.91
CA MET A 133 15.06 -18.48 -9.19
C MET A 133 16.16 -18.56 -10.24
N CYS A 134 15.76 -18.86 -11.47
CA CYS A 134 16.60 -18.81 -12.66
C CYS A 134 15.97 -17.89 -13.70
N ARG A 135 16.80 -17.04 -14.31
CA ARG A 135 16.43 -16.20 -15.44
C ARG A 135 17.48 -16.33 -16.53
N ARG A 136 17.04 -16.64 -17.75
CA ARG A 136 17.92 -16.58 -18.93
C ARG A 136 18.03 -15.14 -19.43
N SER A 137 19.19 -14.74 -19.94
CA SER A 137 19.42 -13.37 -20.41
C SER A 137 18.52 -12.96 -21.58
N ASP A 138 18.10 -13.94 -22.39
CA ASP A 138 17.21 -13.82 -23.55
C ASP A 138 15.71 -13.95 -23.18
N GLN A 139 15.37 -14.06 -21.89
CA GLN A 139 14.00 -14.25 -21.44
C GLN A 139 13.48 -13.13 -20.53
N MET A 140 12.17 -12.90 -20.65
CA MET A 140 11.41 -11.90 -19.89
C MET A 140 10.84 -12.41 -18.57
N PHE A 141 11.09 -13.68 -18.23
CA PHE A 141 10.57 -14.30 -17.01
C PHE A 141 11.71 -14.88 -16.18
N ALA A 142 11.56 -14.77 -14.87
CA ALA A 142 12.31 -15.57 -13.92
C ALA A 142 11.39 -16.70 -13.44
N LEU A 143 11.92 -17.92 -13.38
CA LEU A 143 11.18 -19.11 -13.00
C LEU A 143 11.87 -19.78 -11.81
N PRO A 144 11.13 -20.44 -10.90
CA PRO A 144 11.74 -21.32 -9.91
C PRO A 144 12.66 -22.34 -10.59
N TYR A 145 13.84 -22.57 -10.04
CA TYR A 145 14.90 -23.34 -10.68
C TYR A 145 14.47 -24.75 -11.10
N ASP A 146 13.67 -25.43 -10.27
CA ASP A 146 13.16 -26.78 -10.56
C ASP A 146 12.22 -26.79 -11.76
N ILE A 147 11.39 -25.76 -11.90
CA ILE A 147 10.46 -25.60 -13.01
C ILE A 147 11.24 -25.21 -14.27
N ALA A 148 12.23 -24.31 -14.15
CA ALA A 148 13.08 -23.88 -15.25
C ALA A 148 13.88 -25.05 -15.87
N LYS A 149 14.31 -26.01 -15.04
CA LYS A 149 14.99 -27.23 -15.48
C LYS A 149 14.11 -28.13 -16.35
N GLN A 150 12.82 -28.22 -16.01
CA GLN A 150 11.88 -29.14 -16.67
C GLN A 150 11.21 -28.50 -17.90
N ASN A 151 10.84 -27.23 -17.78
CA ASN A 151 10.14 -26.47 -18.81
C ASN A 151 11.07 -25.41 -19.38
N HIS A 152 11.92 -25.82 -20.32
CA HIS A 152 12.71 -24.89 -21.12
C HIS A 152 11.78 -23.88 -21.83
N ALA A 153 11.75 -22.63 -21.34
CA ALA A 153 11.18 -21.48 -22.03
C ALA A 153 9.64 -21.39 -22.19
N LYS A 154 8.83 -22.12 -21.43
CA LYS A 154 7.37 -21.94 -21.51
C LYS A 154 6.91 -20.66 -20.82
N PHE A 155 5.94 -19.98 -21.42
CA PHE A 155 5.27 -18.83 -20.83
C PHE A 155 4.63 -19.27 -19.49
N PRO A 156 5.03 -18.67 -18.35
CA PRO A 156 4.56 -19.07 -17.01
C PRO A 156 3.04 -19.10 -16.87
N GLY A 157 2.49 -20.20 -16.35
CA GLY A 157 1.10 -20.30 -15.92
C GLY A 157 0.91 -19.83 -14.48
N MET A 158 -0.34 -19.77 -14.02
CA MET A 158 -0.68 -19.38 -12.64
C MET A 158 -0.17 -20.34 -11.56
N ASP A 159 0.29 -21.54 -11.95
CA ASP A 159 0.89 -22.56 -11.07
C ASP A 159 2.17 -22.09 -10.37
N ILE A 160 2.88 -21.12 -10.97
CA ILE A 160 4.11 -20.57 -10.40
C ILE A 160 3.90 -19.29 -9.60
N PHE A 161 2.66 -18.92 -9.31
CA PHE A 161 2.38 -17.81 -8.40
C PHE A 161 3.05 -18.07 -7.03
N PRO A 162 3.70 -17.08 -6.40
CA PRO A 162 3.68 -15.65 -6.70
C PRO A 162 4.91 -15.11 -7.46
N TYR A 163 5.74 -15.98 -8.02
CA TYR A 163 7.11 -15.66 -8.44
C TYR A 163 7.22 -14.81 -9.71
N SER A 164 6.23 -14.88 -10.61
CA SER A 164 6.22 -14.10 -11.86
C SER A 164 5.38 -12.82 -11.74
N ARG A 165 5.66 -11.88 -12.62
CA ARG A 165 4.83 -10.67 -12.83
C ARG A 165 3.73 -10.91 -13.86
N VAL A 166 3.99 -11.76 -14.85
CA VAL A 166 3.04 -12.03 -15.94
C VAL A 166 2.77 -13.53 -16.02
N TYR A 167 1.51 -13.88 -16.19
CA TYR A 167 0.99 -15.23 -16.18
C TYR A 167 0.13 -15.47 -17.43
N LYS A 168 0.16 -16.68 -17.95
CA LYS A 168 -0.69 -17.14 -19.02
C LYS A 168 -2.08 -17.49 -18.48
N GLY A 169 -3.12 -16.96 -19.12
CA GLY A 169 -4.51 -17.36 -18.90
C GLY A 169 -5.12 -17.93 -20.17
N ASP A 170 -5.78 -19.08 -20.05
CA ASP A 170 -6.48 -19.72 -21.16
C ASP A 170 -7.95 -19.24 -21.24
N LEU A 171 -8.64 -19.53 -22.34
CA LEU A 171 -10.06 -19.20 -22.50
C LEU A 171 -10.92 -19.71 -21.33
N LYS A 172 -10.65 -20.94 -20.86
CA LYS A 172 -11.35 -21.52 -19.71
C LYS A 172 -11.21 -20.63 -18.47
N TYR A 173 -10.00 -20.15 -18.18
CA TYR A 173 -9.76 -19.26 -17.04
C TYR A 173 -10.55 -17.95 -17.16
N ALA A 174 -10.63 -17.37 -18.37
CA ALA A 174 -11.41 -16.16 -18.60
C ALA A 174 -12.91 -16.40 -18.39
N LEU A 175 -13.46 -17.51 -18.88
CA LEU A 175 -14.88 -17.84 -18.70
C LEU A 175 -15.22 -18.12 -17.24
N ASP A 176 -14.43 -18.97 -16.56
CA ASP A 176 -14.61 -19.30 -15.14
C ASP A 176 -14.56 -18.02 -14.27
N LEU A 177 -13.66 -17.08 -14.60
CA LEU A 177 -13.60 -15.75 -13.96
C LEU A 177 -14.93 -15.00 -14.07
N TYR A 178 -15.43 -14.79 -15.29
CA TYR A 178 -16.64 -14.00 -15.50
C TYR A 178 -17.89 -14.68 -14.93
N GLU A 179 -17.98 -16.01 -14.99
CA GLU A 179 -19.06 -16.77 -14.36
C GLU A 179 -19.05 -16.59 -12.83
N SER A 180 -17.87 -16.63 -12.20
CA SER A 180 -17.75 -16.36 -10.77
C SER A 180 -18.15 -14.92 -10.41
N GLU A 181 -17.81 -13.93 -11.24
CA GLU A 181 -18.22 -12.54 -11.02
C GLU A 181 -19.73 -12.34 -11.15
N LYS A 182 -20.39 -13.00 -12.11
CA LYS A 182 -21.85 -12.96 -12.22
C LYS A 182 -22.52 -13.51 -10.96
N ALA A 183 -22.02 -14.64 -10.45
CA ALA A 183 -22.55 -15.24 -9.23
C ALA A 183 -22.40 -14.30 -8.02
N GLN A 184 -21.24 -13.64 -7.87
CA GLN A 184 -21.01 -12.67 -6.80
C GLN A 184 -21.93 -11.43 -6.91
N ILE A 185 -22.13 -10.91 -8.12
CA ILE A 185 -23.02 -9.77 -8.36
C ILE A 185 -24.47 -10.12 -7.99
N LEU A 186 -24.93 -11.31 -8.37
CA LEU A 186 -26.29 -11.79 -8.05
C LEU A 186 -26.48 -12.02 -6.56
N GLN A 187 -25.50 -12.64 -5.89
CA GLN A 187 -25.53 -12.82 -4.45
C GLN A 187 -25.64 -11.47 -3.72
N GLN A 188 -24.81 -10.50 -4.11
CA GLN A 188 -24.86 -9.15 -3.54
C GLN A 188 -26.21 -8.47 -3.80
N TYR A 189 -26.82 -8.68 -4.97
CA TYR A 189 -28.16 -8.16 -5.27
C TYR A 189 -29.23 -8.76 -4.36
N ASP A 190 -29.21 -10.06 -4.10
CA ASP A 190 -30.19 -10.70 -3.21
C ASP A 190 -30.11 -10.11 -1.79
N GLU A 191 -28.90 -9.80 -1.31
CA GLU A 191 -28.67 -9.11 -0.04
C GLU A 191 -29.17 -7.65 -0.07
N GLU A 192 -28.80 -6.88 -1.10
CA GLU A 192 -29.18 -5.47 -1.26
C GLU A 192 -30.70 -5.29 -1.46
N LYS A 193 -31.35 -6.21 -2.19
CA LYS A 193 -32.80 -6.21 -2.41
C LYS A 193 -33.58 -6.34 -1.10
N LEU A 194 -33.11 -7.19 -0.19
CA LEU A 194 -33.75 -7.40 1.10
C LEU A 194 -33.62 -6.17 2.02
N ILE A 195 -32.50 -5.44 1.92
CA ILE A 195 -32.20 -4.31 2.81
C ILE A 195 -32.76 -2.99 2.26
N TYR A 196 -32.57 -2.72 0.96
CA TYR A 196 -32.80 -1.42 0.34
C TYR A 196 -33.87 -1.42 -0.76
N GLY A 197 -34.35 -2.60 -1.19
CA GLY A 197 -35.35 -2.69 -2.26
C GLY A 197 -34.82 -2.29 -3.64
N ASP A 198 -33.59 -2.71 -3.98
CA ASP A 198 -32.91 -2.43 -5.25
C ASP A 198 -33.76 -2.83 -6.49
N ASP A 199 -33.76 -1.96 -7.51
CA ASP A 199 -34.54 -2.06 -8.76
C ASP A 199 -33.94 -2.98 -9.83
N TYR A 200 -32.80 -3.64 -9.53
CA TYR A 200 -32.08 -4.58 -10.40
C TYR A 200 -31.48 -3.96 -11.67
N LYS A 201 -31.65 -2.66 -11.90
CA LYS A 201 -31.28 -2.02 -13.17
C LYS A 201 -29.78 -2.09 -13.43
N LEU A 202 -28.97 -1.64 -12.46
CA LEU A 202 -27.51 -1.65 -12.55
C LEU A 202 -26.95 -3.09 -12.56
N VAL A 203 -27.65 -4.02 -11.93
CA VAL A 203 -27.29 -5.45 -11.93
C VAL A 203 -27.48 -6.03 -13.34
N ALA A 204 -28.62 -5.79 -13.97
CA ALA A 204 -28.88 -6.21 -15.34
C ALA A 204 -27.85 -5.65 -16.33
N GLU A 205 -27.48 -4.37 -16.17
CA GLU A 205 -26.44 -3.75 -17.00
C GLU A 205 -25.07 -4.40 -16.79
N ALA A 206 -24.69 -4.67 -15.53
CA ALA A 206 -23.43 -5.34 -15.20
C ALA A 206 -23.35 -6.76 -15.78
N LEU A 207 -24.44 -7.53 -15.72
CA LEU A 207 -24.49 -8.88 -16.32
C LEU A 207 -24.36 -8.82 -17.84
N CYS A 208 -25.08 -7.90 -18.50
CA CYS A 208 -24.99 -7.67 -19.94
C CYS A 208 -23.57 -7.23 -20.37
N TYR A 209 -22.91 -6.41 -19.56
CA TYR A 209 -21.51 -6.03 -19.77
C TYR A 209 -20.59 -7.26 -19.73
N ILE A 210 -20.74 -8.12 -18.72
CA ILE A 210 -19.95 -9.34 -18.59
C ILE A 210 -20.20 -10.29 -19.77
N ASP A 211 -21.44 -10.47 -20.19
CA ASP A 211 -21.77 -11.31 -21.36
C ASP A 211 -21.05 -10.87 -22.63
N LYS A 212 -21.03 -9.56 -22.90
CA LYS A 212 -20.31 -8.99 -24.05
C LYS A 212 -18.80 -9.25 -23.96
N GLU A 213 -18.22 -9.14 -22.78
CA GLU A 213 -16.79 -9.43 -22.57
C GLU A 213 -16.48 -10.93 -22.75
N MET A 214 -17.34 -11.82 -22.22
CA MET A 214 -17.20 -13.26 -22.44
C MET A 214 -17.23 -13.62 -23.93
N ASP A 215 -18.16 -13.03 -24.69
CA ASP A 215 -18.25 -13.28 -26.13
C ASP A 215 -17.07 -12.71 -26.91
N LYS A 216 -16.55 -11.54 -26.51
CA LYS A 216 -15.30 -10.98 -27.05
C LYS A 216 -14.12 -11.93 -26.85
N TRP A 217 -13.97 -12.52 -25.67
CA TRP A 217 -12.93 -13.51 -25.41
C TRP A 217 -13.14 -14.79 -26.21
N LYS A 218 -14.38 -15.32 -26.27
CA LYS A 218 -14.69 -16.50 -27.11
C LYS A 218 -14.31 -16.24 -28.56
N GLN A 219 -14.64 -15.08 -29.12
CA GLN A 219 -14.30 -14.71 -30.49
C GLN A 219 -12.78 -14.63 -30.67
N LYS A 220 -12.06 -13.96 -29.76
CA LYS A 220 -10.60 -13.82 -29.81
C LYS A 220 -9.89 -15.17 -29.83
N PHE A 221 -10.34 -16.11 -29.00
CA PHE A 221 -9.79 -17.47 -28.93
C PHE A 221 -10.31 -18.41 -30.03
N SER A 222 -11.43 -18.09 -30.69
CA SER A 222 -11.99 -18.89 -31.81
C SER A 222 -11.26 -18.63 -33.13
N VAL A 223 -10.68 -17.44 -33.28
CA VAL A 223 -9.74 -17.17 -34.37
C VAL A 223 -8.47 -17.93 -33.99
N GLU A 224 -8.26 -19.10 -34.60
CA GLU A 224 -6.95 -19.77 -34.53
C GLU A 224 -5.88 -18.72 -34.82
N PRO A 225 -4.73 -18.74 -34.12
CA PRO A 225 -3.66 -17.81 -34.41
C PRO A 225 -3.31 -17.97 -35.88
N SER A 226 -3.76 -17.03 -36.70
CA SER A 226 -3.21 -16.83 -38.02
C SER A 226 -1.71 -16.78 -37.82
N ASN A 227 -0.97 -17.49 -38.68
CA ASN A 227 0.49 -17.58 -38.73
C ASN A 227 1.17 -16.19 -38.86
N HIS A 228 0.90 -15.26 -37.96
CA HIS A 228 1.93 -14.37 -37.47
C HIS A 228 2.89 -15.29 -36.78
N ASN A 229 4.07 -15.43 -37.40
CA ASN A 229 5.26 -15.89 -36.72
C ASN A 229 5.21 -15.33 -35.28
N VAL A 230 4.78 -16.15 -34.32
CA VAL A 230 5.54 -16.25 -33.09
C VAL A 230 6.94 -16.34 -33.63
N PRO A 231 7.84 -15.38 -33.38
CA PRO A 231 9.22 -15.65 -33.67
C PRO A 231 9.43 -16.97 -32.94
N SER A 232 9.54 -18.08 -33.68
CA SER A 232 10.18 -19.26 -33.14
C SER A 232 11.40 -18.65 -32.51
N MET A 233 11.63 -18.86 -31.21
CA MET A 233 12.84 -18.38 -30.56
C MET A 233 14.00 -19.00 -31.34
N SER A 234 14.38 -18.33 -32.41
CA SER A 234 15.16 -18.89 -33.50
C SER A 234 16.57 -18.60 -33.09
N GLN A 235 17.13 -19.59 -32.41
CA GLN A 235 18.53 -19.99 -32.60
C GLN A 235 19.56 -18.84 -32.53
N HIS A 236 19.35 -17.82 -31.70
CA HIS A 236 20.46 -17.05 -31.14
C HIS A 236 21.02 -17.78 -29.92
N GLN A 237 21.51 -19.00 -30.19
CA GLN A 237 22.14 -19.88 -29.21
C GLN A 237 23.65 -19.59 -29.10
N GLN A 238 24.04 -18.32 -29.19
CA GLN A 238 25.43 -17.90 -29.10
C GLN A 238 25.52 -16.84 -27.99
N ASN A 239 25.74 -17.31 -26.76
CA ASN A 239 25.91 -16.56 -25.49
C ASN A 239 24.64 -16.11 -24.74
N SER A 240 23.65 -17.00 -24.54
CA SER A 240 22.67 -16.82 -23.44
C SER A 240 23.33 -17.22 -22.11
N HIS A 241 23.27 -16.34 -21.12
CA HIS A 241 23.76 -16.61 -19.76
C HIS A 241 22.59 -16.70 -18.78
N ASP A 242 22.65 -17.70 -17.91
CA ASP A 242 21.66 -17.89 -16.87
C ASP A 242 22.06 -17.12 -15.61
N PHE A 243 21.10 -16.37 -15.08
CA PHE A 243 21.20 -15.67 -13.82
C PHE A 243 20.44 -16.43 -12.74
N TYR A 244 21.10 -16.61 -11.59
CA TYR A 244 20.55 -17.29 -10.43
C TYR A 244 20.43 -16.29 -9.27
N PHE A 245 19.29 -16.28 -8.60
CA PHE A 245 19.02 -15.43 -7.46
C PHE A 245 17.99 -16.08 -6.53
N PHE A 246 17.95 -15.67 -5.27
CA PHE A 246 16.94 -16.13 -4.32
C PHE A 246 15.88 -15.03 -4.15
N GLN A 247 14.61 -15.42 -4.22
CA GLN A 247 13.45 -14.56 -3.99
C GLN A 247 12.54 -15.20 -2.94
N THR A 248 11.80 -14.40 -2.18
CA THR A 248 10.84 -14.93 -1.20
C THR A 248 9.71 -15.70 -1.85
N ALA A 249 9.22 -16.72 -1.14
CA ALA A 249 8.12 -17.57 -1.61
C ALA A 249 6.72 -16.95 -1.43
N PHE A 250 6.59 -15.91 -0.60
CA PHE A 250 5.32 -15.25 -0.35
C PHE A 250 5.00 -14.17 -1.38
N ASN A 251 3.72 -13.78 -1.43
CA ASN A 251 3.26 -12.74 -2.34
C ASN A 251 3.35 -11.34 -1.72
N ASN A 252 3.96 -10.43 -2.46
CA ASN A 252 3.84 -9.00 -2.23
C ASN A 252 3.73 -8.32 -3.60
N ASN A 253 2.71 -7.49 -3.79
CA ASN A 253 2.44 -6.88 -5.09
C ASN A 253 3.33 -5.66 -5.37
N THR A 254 3.82 -4.99 -4.32
CA THR A 254 4.58 -3.73 -4.46
C THR A 254 6.09 -3.95 -4.41
N THR A 255 6.57 -4.83 -3.53
CA THR A 255 8.00 -5.00 -3.27
C THR A 255 8.45 -6.42 -3.52
N ILE A 256 9.48 -6.59 -4.35
CA ILE A 256 10.12 -7.88 -4.58
C ILE A 256 11.25 -8.07 -3.56
N TYR A 257 11.15 -9.09 -2.71
CA TYR A 257 12.18 -9.40 -1.73
C TYR A 257 13.16 -10.41 -2.30
N THR A 258 14.44 -10.04 -2.37
CA THR A 258 15.51 -10.85 -2.95
C THR A 258 16.70 -10.96 -2.02
N LEU A 259 17.46 -12.05 -2.11
CA LEU A 259 18.69 -12.19 -1.35
C LEU A 259 19.74 -11.19 -1.82
N ASN A 260 20.41 -10.53 -0.87
CA ASN A 260 21.48 -9.61 -1.18
C ASN A 260 22.67 -10.31 -1.89
N THR A 261 23.33 -9.57 -2.79
CA THR A 261 24.35 -10.13 -3.69
C THR A 261 25.58 -10.66 -2.98
N PHE A 262 25.92 -10.14 -1.79
CA PHE A 262 27.02 -10.67 -0.98
C PHE A 262 26.67 -12.04 -0.41
N ASP A 263 25.45 -12.21 0.11
CA ASP A 263 24.99 -13.49 0.65
C ASP A 263 24.88 -14.55 -0.44
N MET A 264 24.49 -14.17 -1.66
CA MET A 264 24.58 -15.05 -2.83
C MET A 264 26.03 -15.49 -3.13
N LYS A 265 27.03 -14.62 -2.94
CA LYS A 265 28.45 -15.03 -3.10
C LYS A 265 28.87 -16.03 -2.05
N VAL A 266 28.44 -15.85 -0.80
CA VAL A 266 28.71 -16.80 0.29
C VAL A 266 28.16 -18.18 -0.07
N LEU A 267 26.90 -18.25 -0.51
CA LEU A 267 26.29 -19.51 -0.97
C LEU A 267 27.05 -20.10 -2.17
N LYS A 268 27.39 -19.29 -3.18
CA LYS A 268 28.16 -19.75 -4.33
C LYS A 268 29.50 -20.38 -3.93
N SER A 269 30.22 -19.78 -2.99
CA SER A 269 31.49 -20.32 -2.50
C SER A 269 31.31 -21.65 -1.78
N ASN A 270 30.22 -21.84 -1.02
CA ASN A 270 29.93 -23.11 -0.35
C ASN A 270 29.58 -24.25 -1.33
N TYR A 271 28.74 -23.96 -2.34
CA TYR A 271 28.24 -24.97 -3.28
C TYR A 271 29.06 -25.08 -4.57
N HIS A 272 30.05 -24.21 -4.76
CA HIS A 272 30.99 -24.09 -5.88
C HIS A 272 30.36 -23.73 -7.25
N SER A 273 29.17 -24.25 -7.54
CA SER A 273 28.41 -24.03 -8.77
C SER A 273 26.98 -23.58 -8.46
N TYR A 274 26.40 -22.76 -9.34
CA TYR A 274 24.99 -22.34 -9.24
C TYR A 274 24.01 -23.51 -9.37
N SER A 275 24.39 -24.56 -10.09
CA SER A 275 23.51 -25.73 -10.29
C SER A 275 23.39 -26.64 -9.06
N ASN A 276 24.34 -26.52 -8.12
CA ASN A 276 24.37 -27.28 -6.88
C ASN A 276 23.74 -26.51 -5.71
N LEU A 277 23.25 -25.28 -5.95
CA LEU A 277 22.56 -24.52 -4.93
C LEU A 277 21.28 -25.24 -4.50
N PRO A 278 20.92 -25.17 -3.21
CA PRO A 278 19.65 -25.68 -2.74
C PRO A 278 18.51 -24.92 -3.41
N THR A 279 17.43 -25.64 -3.71
CA THR A 279 16.22 -25.08 -4.33
C THR A 279 15.52 -24.09 -3.41
N THR A 280 15.63 -24.31 -2.10
CA THR A 280 15.03 -23.48 -1.07
C THR A 280 16.01 -23.25 0.08
N VAL A 281 16.04 -22.02 0.60
CA VAL A 281 16.85 -21.63 1.77
C VAL A 281 15.95 -20.94 2.79
N THR A 282 15.92 -21.46 4.02
CA THR A 282 15.22 -20.82 5.13
C THR A 282 16.23 -20.21 6.08
N ALA A 283 16.16 -18.90 6.30
CA ALA A 283 17.09 -18.26 7.22
C ALA A 283 16.56 -16.99 7.86
N LYS A 284 17.19 -16.63 8.98
CA LYS A 284 16.84 -15.48 9.79
C LYS A 284 17.34 -14.18 9.17
N ILE A 285 16.43 -13.23 9.01
CA ILE A 285 16.73 -11.92 8.44
C ILE A 285 17.47 -11.05 9.45
N GLU A 286 18.64 -10.57 9.06
CA GLU A 286 19.45 -9.65 9.85
C GLU A 286 19.11 -8.18 9.54
N SER A 287 18.92 -7.86 8.26
CA SER A 287 18.62 -6.51 7.80
C SER A 287 17.97 -6.54 6.43
N ILE A 288 17.20 -5.51 6.12
CA ILE A 288 16.53 -5.33 4.84
C ILE A 288 16.99 -4.00 4.26
N ARG A 289 17.38 -3.99 2.98
CA ARG A 289 17.70 -2.76 2.25
C ARG A 289 16.73 -2.57 1.09
N TYR A 290 15.89 -1.55 1.19
CA TYR A 290 15.00 -1.15 0.12
C TYR A 290 15.77 -0.32 -0.92
N ASP A 291 15.51 -0.60 -2.18
CA ASP A 291 16.07 0.08 -3.35
C ASP A 291 15.02 0.09 -4.46
N GLU A 292 15.15 1.01 -5.41
CA GLU A 292 14.28 1.08 -6.59
C GLU A 292 15.09 0.72 -7.83
N LEU A 293 14.54 -0.11 -8.71
CA LEU A 293 15.23 -0.47 -9.94
C LEU A 293 15.31 0.73 -10.88
N THR A 294 16.52 1.25 -11.06
CA THR A 294 16.83 2.26 -12.07
C THR A 294 17.46 1.62 -13.32
N PRO A 295 17.44 2.30 -14.48
CA PRO A 295 18.07 1.78 -15.70
C PRO A 295 19.57 1.46 -15.51
N GLU A 296 20.28 2.24 -14.68
CA GLU A 296 21.70 2.08 -14.39
C GLU A 296 21.95 0.86 -13.50
N THR A 297 21.12 0.68 -12.47
CA THR A 297 21.27 -0.42 -11.51
C THR A 297 20.96 -1.77 -12.15
N VAL A 298 19.93 -1.86 -13.00
CA VAL A 298 19.59 -3.06 -13.77
C VAL A 298 20.68 -3.40 -14.79
N ARG A 299 21.20 -2.42 -15.53
CA ARG A 299 22.28 -2.65 -16.52
C ARG A 299 23.62 -3.01 -15.88
N GLY A 300 23.87 -2.52 -14.68
CA GLY A 300 25.12 -2.73 -13.94
C GLY A 300 25.06 -3.91 -12.98
N LYS A 301 24.57 -3.64 -11.76
CA LYS A 301 24.69 -4.53 -10.59
C LYS A 301 23.61 -5.61 -10.52
N PHE A 302 22.41 -5.31 -11.02
CA PHE A 302 21.21 -6.14 -10.85
C PHE A 302 20.68 -6.69 -12.18
N LYS A 303 21.58 -7.12 -13.07
CA LYS A 303 21.23 -7.70 -14.38
C LYS A 303 20.25 -8.88 -14.29
N TYR A 304 20.31 -9.64 -13.19
CA TYR A 304 19.40 -10.77 -12.94
C TYR A 304 17.95 -10.33 -12.72
N LEU A 305 17.72 -9.08 -12.31
CA LEU A 305 16.38 -8.48 -12.16
C LEU A 305 15.90 -7.76 -13.42
N GLY A 306 16.60 -7.89 -14.55
CA GLY A 306 16.21 -7.25 -15.81
C GLY A 306 14.93 -7.77 -16.45
N HIS A 307 14.21 -8.69 -15.81
CA HIS A 307 12.86 -9.12 -16.18
C HIS A 307 11.77 -8.23 -15.54
N LEU A 308 12.15 -7.38 -14.58
CA LEU A 308 11.26 -6.45 -13.90
C LEU A 308 11.34 -5.08 -14.57
N PRO A 309 10.22 -4.33 -14.64
CA PRO A 309 10.24 -2.97 -15.12
C PRO A 309 11.06 -2.07 -14.20
N VAL A 310 11.69 -1.05 -14.78
CA VAL A 310 12.29 0.07 -14.04
C VAL A 310 11.21 0.73 -13.18
N GLY A 311 11.57 1.15 -11.97
CA GLY A 311 10.65 1.68 -10.97
C GLY A 311 10.15 0.63 -9.96
N THR A 312 10.39 -0.66 -10.22
CA THR A 312 10.03 -1.73 -9.27
C THR A 312 10.78 -1.56 -7.95
N GLN A 313 10.05 -1.60 -6.84
CA GLN A 313 10.61 -1.59 -5.49
C GLN A 313 11.19 -2.98 -5.18
N VAL A 314 12.45 -3.01 -4.74
CA VAL A 314 13.17 -4.25 -4.41
C VAL A 314 13.74 -4.14 -3.00
N ALA A 315 13.52 -5.18 -2.20
CA ALA A 315 14.08 -5.31 -0.87
C ALA A 315 15.18 -6.38 -0.86
N PHE A 316 16.43 -5.96 -0.67
CA PHE A 316 17.57 -6.86 -0.52
C PHE A 316 17.70 -7.35 0.93
N LEU A 317 17.50 -8.64 1.11
CA LEU A 317 17.56 -9.35 2.38
C LEU A 317 19.02 -9.69 2.72
N GLU A 318 19.50 -9.24 3.87
CA GLU A 318 20.77 -9.68 4.47
C GLU A 318 20.46 -10.74 5.52
N ILE A 319 21.13 -11.89 5.42
CA ILE A 319 20.87 -13.07 6.26
C ILE A 319 21.96 -13.25 7.30
N LYS A 320 21.57 -13.73 8.48
CA LYS A 320 22.51 -14.20 9.50
C LYS A 320 22.87 -15.67 9.25
N TRP A 321 24.08 -15.88 8.75
CA TRP A 321 24.60 -17.22 8.41
C TRP A 321 25.16 -18.02 9.59
N ASN A 322 25.25 -17.43 10.79
CA ASN A 322 25.81 -18.10 11.96
C ASN A 322 24.99 -19.34 12.32
N ASN A 323 25.65 -20.50 12.43
CA ASN A 323 25.03 -21.82 12.66
C ASN A 323 23.94 -22.20 11.63
N SER A 324 24.04 -21.67 10.40
CA SER A 324 23.13 -22.05 9.32
C SER A 324 23.49 -23.43 8.78
N GLN A 325 22.48 -24.27 8.53
CA GLN A 325 22.64 -25.58 7.88
C GLN A 325 23.08 -25.48 6.41
N PHE A 326 22.99 -24.28 5.81
CA PHE A 326 23.27 -24.07 4.39
C PHE A 326 24.74 -23.75 4.10
N ILE A 327 25.56 -23.54 5.14
CA ILE A 327 26.97 -23.14 5.02
C ILE A 327 27.85 -24.07 5.87
N ASN A 328 28.93 -24.56 5.27
CA ASN A 328 29.94 -25.36 5.96
C ASN A 328 30.91 -24.50 6.80
N HIS A 329 31.65 -25.13 7.71
CA HIS A 329 32.58 -24.43 8.60
C HIS A 329 33.70 -23.69 7.84
N GLU A 330 34.18 -24.25 6.73
CA GLU A 330 35.23 -23.65 5.90
C GLU A 330 34.79 -22.31 5.28
N THR A 331 33.61 -22.28 4.67
CA THR A 331 33.05 -21.07 4.08
C THR A 331 32.71 -20.04 5.14
N TRP A 332 32.24 -20.47 6.31
CA TRP A 332 32.02 -19.57 7.44
C TRP A 332 33.31 -18.89 7.87
N GLU A 333 34.40 -19.63 8.04
CA GLU A 333 35.71 -19.07 8.41
C GLU A 333 36.25 -18.07 7.39
N MET A 334 36.01 -18.31 6.09
CA MET A 334 36.41 -17.40 5.01
C MET A 334 35.66 -16.06 5.05
N PHE A 335 34.36 -16.06 5.37
CA PHE A 335 33.53 -14.84 5.30
C PHE A 335 33.16 -14.24 6.66
N LYS A 336 33.47 -14.88 7.79
CA LYS A 336 33.03 -14.43 9.13
C LYS A 336 33.42 -13.00 9.43
N GLU A 337 34.63 -12.58 9.07
CA GLU A 337 35.08 -11.22 9.35
C GLU A 337 34.28 -10.18 8.60
N ASP A 338 33.99 -10.44 7.33
CA ASP A 338 33.24 -9.54 6.46
C ASP A 338 31.77 -9.50 6.85
N LEU A 339 31.19 -10.64 7.23
CA LEU A 339 29.84 -10.73 7.78
C LEU A 339 29.72 -9.95 9.11
N ILE A 340 30.70 -10.08 10.00
CA ILE A 340 30.74 -9.32 11.26
C ILE A 340 30.95 -7.82 11.00
N LYS A 341 31.84 -7.45 10.07
CA LYS A 341 32.04 -6.04 9.66
C LYS A 341 30.75 -5.45 9.09
N ARG A 342 30.04 -6.20 8.23
CA ARG A 342 28.72 -5.82 7.69
C ARG A 342 27.71 -5.63 8.81
N SER A 343 27.53 -6.61 9.69
CA SER A 343 26.62 -6.56 10.84
C SER A 343 26.87 -5.32 11.70
N LYS A 344 28.15 -5.05 12.05
CA LYS A 344 28.54 -3.85 12.80
C LYS A 344 28.22 -2.55 12.04
N LYS A 345 28.46 -2.50 10.73
CA LYS A 345 28.15 -1.32 9.90
C LYS A 345 26.65 -1.06 9.84
N THR A 346 25.85 -2.11 9.63
CA THR A 346 24.39 -2.03 9.60
C THR A 346 23.86 -1.57 10.95
N LYS A 347 24.33 -2.15 12.07
CA LYS A 347 23.95 -1.73 13.42
C LYS A 347 24.33 -0.28 13.74
N LYS A 348 25.54 0.16 13.34
CA LYS A 348 25.97 1.56 13.49
C LYS A 348 25.10 2.51 12.68
N ARG A 349 24.75 2.14 11.45
CA ARG A 349 23.86 2.92 10.59
C ARG A 349 22.47 3.04 11.22
N PHE A 350 21.88 1.92 11.62
CA PHE A 350 20.59 1.88 12.30
C PHE A 350 20.56 2.78 13.54
N ASN A 351 21.55 2.65 14.43
CA ASN A 351 21.65 3.47 15.64
C ASN A 351 21.82 4.98 15.34
N LYS A 352 22.47 5.31 14.22
CA LYS A 352 22.62 6.71 13.78
C LYS A 352 21.30 7.25 13.24
N GLU A 353 20.64 6.51 12.35
CA GLU A 353 19.35 6.86 11.77
C GLU A 353 18.27 7.01 12.86
N GLU A 354 18.25 6.12 13.86
CA GLU A 354 17.32 6.20 14.99
C GLU A 354 17.57 7.44 15.87
N ARG A 355 18.84 7.77 16.13
CA ARG A 355 19.20 8.98 16.88
C ARG A 355 18.82 10.25 16.12
N ASP A 356 19.06 10.27 14.82
CA ASP A 356 18.73 11.41 13.96
C ASP A 356 17.21 11.56 13.81
N ARG A 357 16.46 10.44 13.69
CA ARG A 357 14.99 10.41 13.71
C ARG A 357 14.43 11.02 15.00
N LYS A 358 14.95 10.60 16.15
CA LYS A 358 14.50 11.14 17.45
C LYS A 358 14.75 12.65 17.55
N ARG A 359 15.94 13.12 17.16
CA ARG A 359 16.23 14.57 17.15
C ARG A 359 15.31 15.36 16.23
N ALA A 360 15.00 14.83 15.05
CA ALA A 360 14.10 15.48 14.11
C ALA A 360 12.68 15.57 14.67
N MET A 361 12.19 14.49 15.31
CA MET A 361 10.88 14.48 15.98
C MET A 361 10.84 15.48 17.14
N ASP A 362 11.86 15.51 18.00
CA ASP A 362 11.95 16.45 19.12
C ASP A 362 12.00 17.92 18.62
N GLU A 363 12.68 18.18 17.51
CA GLU A 363 12.75 19.50 16.88
C GLU A 363 11.43 19.91 16.23
N GLU A 364 10.73 18.98 15.57
CA GLU A 364 9.41 19.20 15.00
C GLU A 364 8.36 19.46 16.08
N GLU A 365 8.37 18.69 17.17
CA GLU A 365 7.51 18.91 18.33
C GLU A 365 7.78 20.28 18.96
N ARG A 366 9.06 20.67 19.11
CA ARG A 366 9.43 22.01 19.58
C ARG A 366 8.90 23.09 18.63
N ARG A 367 9.07 22.92 17.32
CA ARG A 367 8.59 23.89 16.32
C ARG A 367 7.07 24.02 16.34
N ASN A 368 6.35 22.91 16.42
CA ASN A 368 4.88 22.92 16.54
C ASN A 368 4.46 23.60 17.84
N ARG A 369 5.09 23.28 18.97
CA ARG A 369 4.81 23.93 20.25
C ARG A 369 5.07 25.44 20.19
N ASP A 370 6.17 25.87 19.60
CA ASP A 370 6.51 27.29 19.46
C ASP A 370 5.53 28.00 18.52
N PHE A 371 5.04 27.33 17.47
CA PHE A 371 3.99 27.82 16.59
C PHE A 371 2.67 28.04 17.34
N PHE A 372 2.18 27.03 18.07
CA PHE A 372 0.94 27.14 18.84
C PHE A 372 1.05 28.15 19.99
N LYS A 373 2.24 28.29 20.61
CA LYS A 373 2.48 29.36 21.59
C LYS A 373 2.34 30.73 20.94
N ARG A 374 2.92 30.95 19.76
CA ARG A 374 2.80 32.24 19.05
C ARG A 374 1.37 32.56 18.64
N GLU A 375 0.63 31.58 18.12
CA GLU A 375 -0.78 31.77 17.75
C GLU A 375 -1.66 32.03 18.98
N ASN A 376 -1.45 31.30 20.08
CA ASN A 376 -2.24 31.50 21.31
C ASN A 376 -1.82 32.73 22.13
N SER A 377 -0.56 33.18 22.03
CA SER A 377 -0.07 34.37 22.74
C SER A 377 -0.51 35.69 22.08
N ASN A 378 -1.24 35.68 20.97
CA ASN A 378 -1.83 36.89 20.39
C ASN A 378 -3.16 37.30 21.07
N GLY A 379 -3.39 36.87 22.31
CA GLY A 379 -4.63 37.08 23.07
C GLY A 379 -4.46 37.59 24.50
N GLY A 380 -3.29 38.10 24.87
CA GLY A 380 -3.08 38.71 26.18
C GLY A 380 -1.63 38.69 26.59
N ASP A 381 -0.94 39.80 26.35
CA ASP A 381 -0.06 40.49 27.30
C ASP A 381 0.66 41.58 26.52
N GLU A 382 0.24 42.82 26.78
CA GLU A 382 0.97 44.03 26.42
C GLU A 382 2.28 44.02 27.20
N ASP A 383 3.40 43.99 26.49
CA ASP A 383 4.66 44.70 26.78
C ASP A 383 5.83 43.92 26.16
N ASP A 384 6.41 44.46 25.08
CA ASP A 384 7.84 44.79 25.00
C ASP A 384 8.24 45.13 23.55
N GLU A 385 8.84 46.32 23.42
CA GLU A 385 9.52 46.82 22.24
C GLU A 385 10.71 45.92 21.87
N ASP A 386 10.76 45.40 20.63
CA ASP A 386 12.00 45.46 19.83
C ASP A 386 11.72 45.23 18.33
N GLY A 387 12.43 45.98 17.51
CA GLY A 387 12.33 45.99 16.06
C GLY A 387 12.86 44.72 15.40
N GLY A 388 12.06 44.16 14.50
CA GLY A 388 12.46 43.01 13.69
C GLY A 388 11.67 42.94 12.39
N SER A 389 12.28 43.43 11.31
CA SER A 389 11.90 43.34 9.91
C SER A 389 10.78 42.35 9.55
N ASN A 390 9.66 42.91 9.12
CA ASN A 390 8.53 42.22 8.56
C ASN A 390 8.88 41.66 7.15
N PHE A 391 9.53 40.49 7.09
CA PHE A 391 9.55 39.68 5.87
C PHE A 391 8.27 38.85 5.82
N GLY A 392 7.24 39.42 5.21
CA GLY A 392 5.96 38.77 4.98
C GLY A 392 6.11 37.52 4.11
N MET A 393 6.14 36.35 4.74
CA MET A 393 5.77 35.09 4.10
C MET A 393 4.28 34.90 4.36
N GLY A 394 3.50 34.88 3.28
CA GLY A 394 2.04 34.92 3.30
C GLY A 394 1.42 34.01 4.36
N SER A 395 0.76 34.66 5.33
CA SER A 395 -0.26 34.05 6.17
C SER A 395 -1.35 33.52 5.23
N LEU A 396 -1.42 32.20 5.06
CA LEU A 396 -2.63 31.57 4.52
C LEU A 396 -3.68 31.64 5.63
N ARG A 397 -4.31 32.81 5.78
CA ARG A 397 -5.62 32.87 6.42
C ARG A 397 -6.54 32.01 5.57
N ILE A 398 -7.12 30.97 6.16
CA ILE A 398 -8.38 30.44 5.66
C ILE A 398 -9.37 31.59 5.80
N VAL A 399 -9.58 32.34 4.72
CA VAL A 399 -10.69 33.27 4.61
C VAL A 399 -11.89 32.37 4.29
N ASP A 400 -12.63 31.99 5.33
CA ASP A 400 -13.93 31.36 5.14
C ASP A 400 -14.88 32.45 4.61
N LEU A 401 -15.07 32.47 3.28
CA LEU A 401 -15.94 33.44 2.57
C LEU A 401 -17.43 33.09 2.69
N ARG A 402 -17.83 32.43 3.77
CA ARG A 402 -19.25 32.32 4.13
C ARG A 402 -19.62 33.57 4.90
N GLU A 403 -20.39 34.45 4.29
CA GLU A 403 -21.18 35.43 5.04
C GLU A 403 -22.12 34.66 5.96
N LEU A 404 -21.67 34.43 7.19
CA LEU A 404 -22.53 34.00 8.26
C LEU A 404 -23.50 35.16 8.55
N PRO A 405 -24.81 34.88 8.70
CA PRO A 405 -25.77 35.93 8.99
C PRO A 405 -25.38 36.63 10.29
N ALA A 406 -25.53 37.96 10.32
CA ALA A 406 -25.24 38.76 11.50
C ALA A 406 -26.03 38.21 12.70
N LEU A 407 -25.32 37.69 13.69
CA LEU A 407 -25.90 37.38 14.98
C LEU A 407 -26.39 38.70 15.56
N SER A 408 -27.70 38.78 15.75
CA SER A 408 -28.42 39.91 16.34
C SER A 408 -27.70 40.43 17.58
N GLU A 409 -27.52 41.73 17.66
CA GLU A 409 -27.08 42.46 18.86
C GLU A 409 -27.87 41.95 20.07
N GLN A 410 -27.19 41.25 20.99
CA GLN A 410 -27.75 40.99 22.31
C GLN A 410 -27.32 42.10 23.27
N PRO A 411 -28.25 42.63 24.07
CA PRO A 411 -27.98 43.74 24.98
C PRO A 411 -27.02 43.29 26.10
N SER A 412 -26.22 44.23 26.59
CA SER A 412 -25.40 44.07 27.78
C SER A 412 -26.27 43.68 28.99
N ILE A 413 -26.26 42.41 29.37
CA ILE A 413 -26.86 41.93 30.62
C ILE A 413 -25.71 41.64 31.59
N ALA A 414 -25.78 42.27 32.76
CA ALA A 414 -24.81 42.14 33.83
C ALA A 414 -24.72 40.68 34.34
N ASP A 415 -23.49 40.28 34.67
CA ASP A 415 -23.15 38.99 35.28
C ASP A 415 -24.05 38.67 36.47
N THR A 416 -24.85 37.61 36.34
CA THR A 416 -25.49 36.95 37.47
C THR A 416 -24.89 35.55 37.62
N GLU A 417 -24.23 35.32 38.75
CA GLU A 417 -23.57 34.06 39.08
C GLU A 417 -24.61 32.94 39.26
N GLY A 418 -24.83 32.14 38.20
CA GLY A 418 -25.73 30.97 38.29
C GLY A 418 -25.97 30.24 36.97
N GLU A 419 -25.81 30.90 35.83
CA GLU A 419 -26.34 30.44 34.53
C GLU A 419 -25.38 29.63 33.65
N PHE A 420 -24.13 29.39 34.06
CA PHE A 420 -23.14 28.69 33.22
C PHE A 420 -22.56 27.45 33.92
N GLN A 421 -22.26 26.39 33.16
CA GLN A 421 -21.54 25.20 33.61
C GLN A 421 -20.23 25.02 32.83
N THR A 422 -19.19 24.51 33.48
CA THR A 422 -17.90 24.18 32.86
C THR A 422 -17.88 22.73 32.43
N THR A 423 -17.49 22.48 31.18
CA THR A 423 -17.25 21.12 30.70
C THR A 423 -15.92 20.58 31.23
N ILE A 424 -15.72 19.27 31.12
CA ILE A 424 -14.45 18.56 31.40
C ILE A 424 -13.23 19.11 30.64
N TRP A 425 -13.46 19.92 29.60
CA TRP A 425 -12.42 20.60 28.82
C TRP A 425 -12.25 22.08 29.19
N GLY A 426 -12.93 22.57 30.24
CA GLY A 426 -12.79 23.91 30.78
C GLY A 426 -13.64 25.01 30.12
N THR A 427 -14.42 24.69 29.09
CA THR A 427 -15.28 25.67 28.39
C THR A 427 -16.57 25.94 29.18
N ARG A 428 -16.93 27.22 29.37
CA ARG A 428 -18.17 27.67 30.06
C ARG A 428 -19.33 27.74 29.06
N ILE A 429 -20.42 27.03 29.35
CA ILE A 429 -21.62 26.94 28.49
C ILE A 429 -22.86 27.30 29.32
N PRO A 430 -23.86 28.02 28.78
CA PRO A 430 -25.12 28.28 29.47
C PRO A 430 -25.80 26.97 29.89
N LYS A 431 -26.36 26.91 31.09
CA LYS A 431 -27.16 25.78 31.58
C LYS A 431 -28.48 25.76 30.80
N THR A 432 -28.62 24.87 29.83
CA THR A 432 -29.92 24.60 29.19
C THR A 432 -30.84 23.91 30.19
N GLN A 433 -32.08 24.38 30.33
CA GLN A 433 -33.09 23.83 31.26
C GLN A 433 -33.60 22.41 30.92
N ASN A 434 -32.95 21.71 29.98
CA ASN A 434 -33.26 20.32 29.66
C ASN A 434 -32.09 19.44 30.12
N ASP A 435 -32.27 18.85 31.29
CA ASP A 435 -31.42 17.79 31.83
C ASP A 435 -31.53 16.55 30.90
N PRO A 436 -30.44 16.07 30.26
CA PRO A 436 -30.48 14.84 29.47
C PRO A 436 -30.72 13.59 30.32
N VAL A 437 -30.73 13.73 31.65
CA VAL A 437 -30.87 12.63 32.61
C VAL A 437 -32.34 12.24 32.82
N ALA A 438 -33.31 13.03 32.33
CA ALA A 438 -34.73 12.79 32.62
C ALA A 438 -35.47 11.91 31.60
N ASN A 439 -34.91 11.66 30.40
CA ASN A 439 -35.57 10.86 29.35
C ASN A 439 -34.56 9.94 28.64
N ALA A 440 -34.23 8.81 29.26
CA ALA A 440 -33.38 7.77 28.67
C ALA A 440 -34.21 6.48 28.54
N ASP A 441 -34.66 6.16 27.32
CA ASP A 441 -35.52 4.99 27.04
C ASP A 441 -34.72 3.76 26.57
N ASN A 442 -33.39 3.78 26.69
CA ASN A 442 -32.51 2.73 26.16
C ASN A 442 -31.23 2.52 26.98
N GLU A 443 -30.82 1.24 27.04
CA GLU A 443 -29.79 0.67 27.94
C GLU A 443 -28.41 1.33 27.83
N TYR A 444 -28.04 1.82 26.64
CA TYR A 444 -26.78 2.52 26.39
C TYR A 444 -26.68 3.89 27.09
N ASP A 445 -27.81 4.59 27.27
CA ASP A 445 -27.84 5.91 27.91
C ASP A 445 -27.73 5.80 29.44
N LEU A 446 -28.22 4.70 30.02
CA LEU A 446 -28.07 4.38 31.45
C LEU A 446 -26.61 4.09 31.82
N GLU A 447 -25.90 3.30 31.01
CA GLU A 447 -24.49 2.97 31.24
C GLU A 447 -23.61 4.22 31.14
N THR A 448 -23.93 5.10 30.17
CA THR A 448 -23.24 6.38 29.98
C THR A 448 -23.49 7.32 31.16
N ALA A 449 -24.72 7.41 31.67
CA ALA A 449 -25.07 8.22 32.83
C ALA A 449 -24.37 7.73 34.12
N GLU A 450 -24.27 6.41 34.29
CA GLU A 450 -23.60 5.82 35.46
C GLU A 450 -22.08 6.05 35.43
N MET A 451 -21.46 6.00 34.25
CA MET A 451 -20.05 6.34 34.05
C MET A 451 -19.76 7.80 34.42
N ILE A 452 -20.62 8.73 33.99
CA ILE A 452 -20.51 10.17 34.30
C ILE A 452 -20.65 10.41 35.81
N ARG A 453 -21.58 9.72 36.49
CA ARG A 453 -21.75 9.83 37.94
C ARG A 453 -20.50 9.36 38.70
N LYS A 454 -19.93 8.23 38.28
CA LYS A 454 -18.72 7.66 38.90
C LYS A 454 -17.51 8.58 38.74
N ALA A 455 -17.35 9.20 37.58
CA ALA A 455 -16.29 10.18 37.33
C ALA A 455 -16.44 11.43 38.23
N LYS A 456 -17.65 11.95 38.42
CA LYS A 456 -17.91 13.09 39.32
C LYS A 456 -17.58 12.76 40.79
N GLU A 457 -17.92 11.56 41.25
CA GLU A 457 -17.58 11.11 42.61
C GLU A 457 -16.06 10.95 42.82
N GLU A 458 -15.32 10.49 41.80
CA GLU A 458 -13.85 10.39 41.87
C GLU A 458 -13.17 11.76 41.90
N MET A 459 -13.65 12.74 41.12
CA MET A 459 -13.12 14.11 41.16
C MET A 459 -13.37 14.77 42.52
N ALA A 460 -14.56 14.61 43.09
CA ALA A 460 -14.87 15.12 44.43
C ALA A 460 -13.99 14.50 45.53
N LYS A 461 -13.61 13.23 45.39
CA LYS A 461 -12.67 12.56 46.31
C LYS A 461 -11.23 13.07 46.15
N GLN A 462 -10.80 13.44 44.94
CA GLN A 462 -9.48 14.00 44.70
C GLN A 462 -9.33 15.41 45.27
N GLU A 463 -10.37 16.24 45.16
CA GLU A 463 -10.36 17.61 45.70
C GLU A 463 -10.32 17.64 47.24
N GLN A 464 -10.90 16.63 47.92
CA GLN A 464 -10.86 16.53 49.39
C GLN A 464 -9.57 15.89 49.96
N GLY A 465 -8.72 15.27 49.12
CA GLY A 465 -7.52 14.54 49.56
C GLY A 465 -6.23 15.37 49.62
N GLY A 466 -6.23 16.61 49.13
CA GLY A 466 -5.04 17.42 48.87
C GLY A 466 -4.44 18.14 50.07
N ASN A 467 -4.25 17.51 51.23
CA ASN A 467 -3.39 18.10 52.27
C ASN A 467 -2.81 17.06 53.24
N LYS A 468 -1.72 16.38 52.85
CA LYS A 468 -0.76 15.76 53.80
C LYS A 468 0.58 15.46 53.11
N LYS A 469 1.57 16.33 53.37
CA LYS A 469 3.00 16.10 53.08
C LYS A 469 3.45 14.74 53.65
N LYS A 470 4.00 13.84 52.82
CA LYS A 470 4.78 12.69 53.31
C LYS A 470 6.09 12.46 52.54
N LYS A 471 7.11 12.28 53.37
CA LYS A 471 8.54 12.05 53.15
C LYS A 471 8.86 10.90 52.19
N LYS A 472 9.96 11.08 51.45
CA LYS A 472 10.70 10.04 50.70
C LYS A 472 10.96 8.80 51.57
N LYS A 473 10.65 7.61 51.04
CA LYS A 473 11.31 6.34 51.39
C LYS A 473 11.47 5.46 50.15
N LYS A 474 12.68 4.89 50.01
CA LYS A 474 13.12 3.90 49.01
C LYS A 474 12.59 2.48 49.36
N LEU A 475 12.37 1.65 48.34
CA LEU A 475 12.35 0.17 48.36
C LEU A 475 12.40 -0.27 46.88
N VAL A 476 13.47 -0.88 46.35
CA VAL A 476 14.01 -2.27 46.48
C VAL A 476 13.05 -3.35 45.96
N LEU A 477 13.55 -4.07 44.95
CA LEU A 477 13.03 -5.22 44.19
C LEU A 477 12.55 -6.39 45.04
N LEU A 478 11.62 -7.19 44.50
CA LEU A 478 11.78 -8.64 44.34
C LEU A 478 10.73 -9.25 43.40
N SER A 479 11.22 -10.24 42.66
CA SER A 479 10.55 -11.17 41.75
C SER A 479 9.59 -12.12 42.45
N SER A 480 8.56 -12.54 41.73
CA SER A 480 8.12 -13.94 41.61
C SER A 480 7.47 -14.12 40.25
#